data_AF-A0A1Q3CYK5-F1
#
_entry.id   AF-A0A1Q3CYK5-F1
#
_cell.length_a   1.000
_cell.length_b   1.000
_cell.length_c   1.000
_cell.angle_alpha   90.00
_cell.angle_beta   90.00
_cell.angle_gamma   90.00
#
_symmetry.space_group_name_H-M   'P 1'
#
loop_
_entity.id
_entity.type
_entity.pdbx_description
1 polymer ?
#
loop_
_entity_poly.entity_id
_entity_poly.type
_entity_poly.pdbx_seq_one_letter_code
_entity_poly.pdbx_strand_id
1 'polypeptide(L)'
;ISGITLHLSAKKLRYTIDEDNAASNEERATALIFLRHHIDDDLKYEYLIVENPLELWQNLNDRFEHLKTVVLPKALNDWSQLRFQDFKTVSEYNSTLFKIVSQLKMYGEVITEICCWRKHIEHFMHPICYCNNSICCTGSRNIVN
;
A
#
# COMPACT_ATOMS: atom_id res chain seq x y z
N ILE A 1 -2.59 -6.84 2.71
CA ILE A 1 -2.10 -8.03 1.97
C ILE A 1 -0.78 -8.56 2.54
N SER A 2 0.35 -7.82 2.47
CA SER A 2 1.66 -8.28 2.98
C SER A 2 1.65 -8.85 4.41
N GLY A 3 0.95 -8.20 5.35
CA GLY A 3 0.84 -8.69 6.74
C GLY A 3 0.06 -10.01 6.89
N ILE A 4 -0.99 -10.22 6.09
CA ILE A 4 -1.77 -11.47 6.10
C ILE A 4 -0.88 -12.62 5.61
N THR A 5 -0.17 -12.41 4.52
CA THR A 5 0.74 -13.40 3.94
C THR A 5 1.88 -13.77 4.90
N LEU A 6 2.48 -12.77 5.58
CA LEU A 6 3.54 -13.00 6.57
C LEU A 6 3.04 -13.85 7.74
N HIS A 7 1.83 -13.56 8.24
CA HIS A 7 1.26 -14.30 9.36
C HIS A 7 0.88 -15.74 8.97
N LEU A 8 0.32 -15.95 7.78
CA LEU A 8 0.09 -17.30 7.24
C LEU A 8 1.40 -18.08 7.11
N SER A 9 2.48 -17.44 6.66
CA SER A 9 3.82 -18.04 6.64
C SER A 9 4.30 -18.43 8.05
N ALA A 10 4.15 -17.54 9.03
CA ALA A 10 4.54 -17.82 10.42
C ALA A 10 3.77 -19.01 11.01
N LYS A 11 2.50 -19.17 10.62
CA LYS A 11 1.66 -20.32 11.02
C LYS A 11 1.87 -21.57 10.17
N LYS A 12 2.77 -21.55 9.18
CA LYS A 12 2.95 -22.62 8.18
C LYS A 12 1.68 -22.92 7.36
N LEU A 13 0.77 -21.96 7.24
CA LEU A 13 -0.48 -22.08 6.50
C LEU A 13 -0.45 -21.34 5.16
N ARG A 14 0.68 -20.76 4.75
CA ARG A 14 0.75 -20.00 3.49
C ARG A 14 0.36 -20.83 2.28
N TYR A 15 0.67 -22.11 2.26
CA TYR A 15 0.33 -22.97 1.13
C TYR A 15 -1.18 -23.20 0.96
N THR A 16 -2.01 -22.90 1.98
CA THR A 16 -3.48 -23.03 1.89
C THR A 16 -4.13 -22.05 0.91
N ILE A 17 -3.39 -21.01 0.49
CA ILE A 17 -3.81 -20.01 -0.50
C ILE A 17 -3.06 -20.16 -1.83
N ASP A 18 -2.37 -21.29 -2.03
CA ASP A 18 -1.74 -21.63 -3.31
C ASP A 18 -2.67 -22.55 -4.12
N GLU A 19 -2.52 -22.55 -5.44
CA GLU A 19 -3.24 -23.46 -6.33
C GLU A 19 -2.85 -24.93 -6.06
N ASP A 20 -3.79 -25.86 -6.27
CA ASP A 20 -3.60 -27.31 -6.08
C ASP A 20 -3.04 -27.73 -4.70
N ASN A 21 -3.29 -26.93 -3.67
CA ASN A 21 -2.81 -27.23 -2.33
C ASN A 21 -3.44 -28.51 -1.75
N ALA A 22 -2.66 -29.26 -0.99
CA ALA A 22 -3.09 -30.47 -0.31
C ALA A 22 -3.45 -30.22 1.18
N ALA A 23 -3.97 -29.04 1.50
CA ALA A 23 -4.26 -28.65 2.88
C ALA A 23 -5.39 -29.49 3.49
N SER A 24 -5.24 -29.83 4.77
CA SER A 24 -6.31 -30.50 5.52
C SER A 24 -7.53 -29.59 5.70
N ASN A 25 -8.67 -30.18 6.02
CA ASN A 25 -9.86 -29.40 6.36
C ASN A 25 -9.64 -28.51 7.60
N GLU A 26 -8.85 -28.96 8.59
CA GLU A 26 -8.54 -28.12 9.76
C GLU A 26 -7.65 -26.93 9.38
N GLU A 27 -6.67 -27.13 8.50
CA GLU A 27 -5.78 -26.07 8.03
C GLU A 27 -6.53 -25.04 7.20
N ARG A 28 -7.44 -25.50 6.32
CA ARG A 28 -8.35 -24.64 5.56
C ARG A 28 -9.25 -23.84 6.49
N ALA A 29 -9.88 -24.48 7.47
CA ALA A 29 -10.72 -23.79 8.45
C ALA A 29 -9.94 -22.74 9.24
N THR A 30 -8.71 -23.07 9.67
CA THR A 30 -7.84 -22.16 10.41
C THR A 30 -7.45 -20.94 9.56
N ALA A 31 -7.10 -21.16 8.30
CA ALA A 31 -6.79 -20.09 7.36
C ALA A 31 -8.02 -19.18 7.11
N LEU A 32 -9.21 -19.75 6.92
CA LEU A 32 -10.45 -19.00 6.73
C LEU A 32 -10.80 -18.13 7.94
N ILE A 33 -10.74 -18.69 9.15
CA ILE A 33 -11.00 -17.93 10.39
C ILE A 33 -10.03 -16.75 10.48
N PHE A 34 -8.75 -16.99 10.20
CA PHE A 34 -7.74 -15.94 10.20
C PHE A 34 -8.04 -14.85 9.17
N LEU A 35 -8.30 -15.23 7.91
CA LEU A 35 -8.64 -14.29 6.85
C LEU A 35 -9.86 -13.45 7.23
N ARG A 36 -10.98 -14.09 7.60
CA ARG A 36 -12.23 -13.41 7.98
C ARG A 36 -12.07 -12.48 9.17
N HIS A 37 -11.20 -12.80 10.12
CA HIS A 37 -10.94 -11.92 11.26
C HIS A 37 -10.26 -10.60 10.85
N HIS A 38 -9.48 -10.61 9.77
CA HIS A 38 -8.71 -9.45 9.29
C HIS A 38 -9.38 -8.71 8.12
N ILE A 39 -10.57 -9.13 7.72
CA ILE A 39 -11.41 -8.41 6.76
C ILE A 39 -12.18 -7.33 7.52
N ASP A 40 -12.38 -6.18 6.86
CA ASP A 40 -13.22 -5.10 7.37
C ASP A 40 -14.66 -5.58 7.60
N ASP A 41 -15.33 -5.09 8.65
CA ASP A 41 -16.68 -5.53 9.01
C ASP A 41 -17.69 -5.37 7.86
N ASP A 42 -17.54 -4.33 7.04
CA ASP A 42 -18.42 -4.08 5.89
C ASP A 42 -18.23 -5.14 4.78
N LEU A 43 -17.03 -5.71 4.66
CA LEU A 43 -16.70 -6.76 3.71
C LEU A 43 -16.97 -8.17 4.26
N LYS A 44 -17.09 -8.33 5.59
CA LYS A 44 -17.34 -9.65 6.19
C LYS A 44 -18.60 -10.29 5.62
N TYR A 45 -19.72 -9.56 5.57
CA TYR A 45 -21.00 -10.10 5.11
C TYR A 45 -20.94 -10.68 3.70
N GLU A 46 -20.18 -10.05 2.81
CA GLU A 46 -20.01 -10.53 1.43
C GLU A 46 -19.22 -11.85 1.36
N TYR A 47 -18.27 -12.03 2.27
CA TYR A 47 -17.31 -13.13 2.24
C TYR A 47 -17.56 -14.25 3.26
N LEU A 48 -18.64 -14.15 4.05
CA LEU A 48 -19.01 -15.16 5.04
C LEU A 48 -19.30 -16.54 4.42
N ILE A 49 -19.82 -16.57 3.19
CA ILE A 49 -20.20 -17.81 2.49
C ILE A 49 -19.04 -18.47 1.74
N VAL A 50 -17.88 -17.80 1.62
CA VAL A 50 -16.73 -18.35 0.89
C VAL A 50 -16.02 -19.39 1.75
N GLU A 51 -16.16 -20.67 1.40
CA GLU A 51 -15.62 -21.82 2.16
C GLU A 51 -14.23 -22.29 1.68
N ASN A 52 -13.65 -21.61 0.70
CA ASN A 52 -12.32 -21.90 0.20
C ASN A 52 -11.34 -20.76 0.56
N PRO A 53 -10.26 -21.01 1.33
CA PRO A 53 -9.27 -19.98 1.67
C PRO A 53 -8.62 -19.36 0.44
N LEU A 54 -8.34 -20.14 -0.61
CA LEU A 54 -7.75 -19.66 -1.86
C LEU A 54 -8.67 -18.69 -2.56
N GLU A 55 -9.96 -19.05 -2.71
CA GLU A 55 -10.97 -18.19 -3.33
C GLU A 55 -11.15 -16.88 -2.55
N LEU A 56 -11.23 -16.98 -1.22
CA LEU A 56 -11.32 -15.79 -0.36
C LEU A 56 -10.09 -14.89 -0.53
N TRP A 57 -8.90 -15.48 -0.57
CA TRP A 57 -7.66 -14.76 -0.77
C TRP A 57 -7.61 -14.05 -2.14
N GLN A 58 -7.98 -14.74 -3.21
CA GLN A 58 -8.04 -14.17 -4.57
C GLN A 58 -9.02 -12.99 -4.63
N ASN A 59 -10.23 -13.16 -4.10
CA ASN A 59 -11.24 -12.09 -4.05
C ASN A 59 -10.74 -10.85 -3.29
N LEU A 60 -10.05 -11.04 -2.16
CA LEU A 60 -9.45 -9.94 -1.40
C LEU A 60 -8.31 -9.26 -2.16
N ASN A 61 -7.49 -10.04 -2.86
CA ASN A 61 -6.41 -9.52 -3.67
C ASN A 61 -6.91 -8.71 -4.87
N ASP A 62 -7.93 -9.20 -5.56
CA ASP A 62 -8.56 -8.51 -6.70
C ASP A 62 -9.18 -7.19 -6.27
N ARG A 63 -9.89 -7.17 -5.12
CA ARG A 63 -10.42 -5.93 -4.55
C ARG A 63 -9.31 -4.95 -4.17
N PHE A 64 -8.21 -5.42 -3.59
CA PHE A 64 -7.09 -4.55 -3.26
C PHE A 64 -6.42 -3.97 -4.50
N GLU A 65 -6.21 -4.76 -5.55
CA GLU A 65 -5.68 -4.27 -6.83
C GLU A 65 -6.64 -3.26 -7.47
N HIS A 66 -7.95 -3.51 -7.40
CA HIS A 66 -8.93 -2.52 -7.85
C HIS A 66 -8.86 -1.23 -7.02
N LEU A 67 -8.82 -1.31 -5.69
CA LEU A 67 -8.66 -0.15 -4.80
C LEU A 67 -7.38 0.62 -5.13
N LYS A 68 -6.28 -0.09 -5.42
CA LYS A 68 -5.03 0.52 -5.84
C LYS A 68 -5.21 1.37 -7.09
N THR A 69 -5.98 0.93 -8.09
CA THR A 69 -6.24 1.73 -9.31
C THR A 69 -6.96 3.06 -9.04
N VAL A 70 -7.69 3.17 -7.93
CA VAL A 70 -8.45 4.38 -7.57
C VAL A 70 -7.67 5.26 -6.59
N VAL A 71 -7.11 4.65 -5.55
CA VAL A 71 -6.46 5.37 -4.44
C VAL A 71 -5.06 5.84 -4.84
N LEU A 72 -4.31 5.06 -5.62
CA LEU A 72 -2.94 5.42 -5.98
C LEU A 72 -2.87 6.70 -6.84
N PRO A 73 -3.66 6.86 -7.94
CA PRO A 73 -3.67 8.12 -8.70
C PRO A 73 -4.08 9.32 -7.84
N LYS A 74 -5.02 9.12 -6.90
CA LYS A 74 -5.43 10.17 -5.97
C LYS A 74 -4.29 10.56 -5.04
N ALA A 75 -3.59 9.61 -4.43
CA ALA A 75 -2.45 9.89 -3.56
C ALA A 75 -1.29 10.57 -4.31
N LEU A 76 -1.05 10.17 -5.57
CA LEU A 76 -0.09 10.83 -6.47
C LEU A 76 -0.48 12.28 -6.74
N ASN A 77 -1.76 12.52 -7.01
CA ASN A 77 -2.28 13.87 -7.19
C ASN A 77 -2.17 14.70 -5.91
N ASP A 78 -2.60 14.15 -4.77
CA ASP A 78 -2.52 14.80 -3.46
C ASP A 78 -1.06 15.15 -3.13
N TRP A 79 -0.09 14.26 -3.43
CA TRP A 79 1.34 14.54 -3.33
C TRP A 79 1.79 15.67 -4.25
N SER A 80 1.32 15.70 -5.50
CA SER A 80 1.68 16.75 -6.47
C SER A 80 1.20 18.13 -6.02
N GLN A 81 -0.03 18.19 -5.48
CA GLN A 81 -0.71 19.42 -5.07
C GLN A 81 -0.35 19.88 -3.65
N LEU A 82 0.33 19.04 -2.86
CA LEU A 82 0.71 19.39 -1.49
C LEU A 82 1.67 20.59 -1.48
N ARG A 83 1.24 21.69 -0.84
CA ARG A 83 2.03 22.91 -0.64
C ARG A 83 1.96 23.35 0.81
N PHE A 84 3.09 23.80 1.36
CA PHE A 84 3.13 24.21 2.76
C PHE A 84 2.29 25.47 3.05
N GLN A 85 2.23 26.43 2.12
CA GLN A 85 1.37 27.62 2.22
C GLN A 85 -0.13 27.33 2.45
N ASP A 86 -0.60 26.14 2.11
CA ASP A 86 -2.01 25.75 2.29
C ASP A 86 -2.31 25.33 3.76
N PHE A 87 -1.30 25.31 4.64
CA PHE A 87 -1.40 24.90 6.05
C PHE A 87 -1.03 26.04 7.00
N LYS A 88 -1.65 26.07 8.18
CA LYS A 88 -1.37 27.10 9.20
C LYS A 88 -0.11 26.79 10.00
N THR A 89 0.23 25.51 10.15
CA THR A 89 1.37 25.07 10.95
C THR A 89 2.19 23.99 10.26
N VAL A 90 3.46 23.90 10.65
CA VAL A 90 4.37 22.82 10.22
C VAL A 90 3.86 21.44 10.62
N SER A 91 3.20 21.33 11.78
CA SER A 91 2.65 20.06 12.26
C SER A 91 1.53 19.55 11.36
N GLU A 92 0.60 20.43 10.93
CA GLU A 92 -0.50 20.08 10.02
C GLU A 92 0.02 19.62 8.65
N TYR A 93 0.99 20.35 8.09
CA TYR A 93 1.66 19.98 6.85
C TYR A 93 2.33 18.62 6.97
N ASN A 94 3.14 18.41 8.01
CA ASN A 94 3.86 17.16 8.22
C ASN A 94 2.89 15.99 8.41
N SER A 95 1.81 16.17 9.18
CA SER A 95 0.78 15.14 9.35
C SER A 95 0.17 14.73 8.00
N THR A 96 -0.15 15.69 7.14
CA THR A 96 -0.72 15.43 5.81
C THR A 96 0.29 14.78 4.88
N LEU A 97 1.53 15.25 4.87
CA LEU A 97 2.66 14.65 4.15
C LEU A 97 2.81 13.18 4.54
N PHE A 98 2.88 12.86 5.84
CA PHE A 98 3.02 11.48 6.31
C PHE A 98 1.85 10.59 5.93
N LYS A 99 0.61 11.10 5.96
CA LYS A 99 -0.57 10.36 5.48
C LYS A 99 -0.43 9.98 4.00
N ILE A 100 -0.08 10.95 3.15
CA ILE A 100 0.09 10.72 1.70
C ILE A 100 1.24 9.74 1.44
N VAL A 101 2.40 9.94 2.08
CA VAL A 101 3.56 9.05 1.95
C VAL A 101 3.23 7.62 2.40
N SER A 102 2.47 7.46 3.48
CA SER A 102 2.08 6.13 3.97
C SER A 102 1.17 5.41 2.98
N GLN A 103 0.23 6.11 2.36
CA GLN A 103 -0.63 5.56 1.31
C GLN A 103 0.19 5.13 0.09
N LEU A 104 1.09 5.98 -0.39
CA LEU A 104 1.98 5.68 -1.52
C LEU A 104 2.82 4.44 -1.24
N LYS A 105 3.47 4.37 -0.07
CA LYS A 105 4.26 3.19 0.35
C LYS A 105 3.41 1.92 0.45
N MET A 106 2.19 2.02 0.98
CA MET A 106 1.28 0.88 1.10
C MET A 106 0.92 0.25 -0.26
N TYR A 107 0.84 1.07 -1.32
CA TYR A 107 0.54 0.60 -2.67
C TYR A 107 1.78 0.30 -3.52
N GLY A 108 2.97 0.32 -2.93
CA GLY A 108 4.23 -0.10 -3.57
C GLY A 108 5.06 1.02 -4.18
N GLU A 109 4.71 2.29 -3.98
CA GLU A 109 5.55 3.41 -4.40
C GLU A 109 6.74 3.60 -3.46
N VAL A 110 7.92 3.81 -4.05
CA VAL A 110 9.16 4.03 -3.29
C VAL A 110 9.33 5.52 -3.00
N ILE A 111 8.84 5.97 -1.84
CA ILE A 111 9.11 7.34 -1.35
C ILE A 111 10.34 7.32 -0.44
N THR A 112 11.43 7.93 -0.90
CA THR A 112 12.64 8.11 -0.09
C THR A 112 12.52 9.32 0.84
N GLU A 113 13.26 9.31 1.95
CA GLU A 113 13.33 10.48 2.85
C GLU A 113 13.82 11.73 2.11
N ILE A 114 14.74 11.58 1.15
CA ILE A 114 15.21 12.66 0.28
C ILE A 114 14.06 13.31 -0.49
N CYS A 115 13.09 12.53 -0.98
CA CYS A 115 11.92 13.08 -1.67
C CYS A 115 11.04 13.92 -0.72
N CYS A 116 10.85 13.45 0.53
CA CYS A 116 10.14 14.21 1.56
C CYS A 116 10.86 15.51 1.92
N TRP A 117 12.18 15.43 2.15
CA TRP A 117 13.01 16.59 2.45
C TRP A 117 13.00 17.62 1.34
N ARG A 118 13.16 17.17 0.10
CA ARG A 118 13.12 18.06 -1.06
C ARG A 118 11.75 18.73 -1.20
N LYS A 119 10.65 18.00 -1.00
CA LYS A 119 9.29 18.56 -1.00
C LYS A 119 9.11 19.65 0.05
N HIS A 120 9.75 19.50 1.22
CA HIS A 120 9.78 20.53 2.25
C HIS A 120 10.61 21.75 1.81
N ILE A 121 11.84 21.54 1.32
CA ILE A 121 12.80 22.60 0.99
C ILE A 121 12.42 23.39 -0.27
N GLU A 122 11.90 22.74 -1.32
CA GLU A 122 11.49 23.39 -2.59
C GLU A 122 10.41 24.48 -2.39
N HIS A 123 9.67 24.43 -1.28
CA HIS A 123 8.69 25.46 -0.94
C HIS A 123 9.28 26.62 -0.11
N PHE A 124 10.33 26.38 0.67
CA PHE A 124 11.04 27.45 1.42
C PHE A 124 12.13 28.14 0.59
N MET A 125 12.56 27.55 -0.53
CA MET A 125 13.48 28.14 -1.51
C MET A 125 12.97 27.96 -2.94
N HIS A 126 12.40 29.00 -3.56
CA HIS A 126 12.07 29.02 -5.00
C HIS A 126 13.35 29.19 -5.88
N PRO A 127 13.37 28.82 -7.19
CA PRO A 127 12.78 27.66 -7.88
C PRO A 127 13.74 27.03 -8.92
N ILE A 128 14.29 25.83 -8.69
CA ILE A 128 14.79 25.00 -9.81
C ILE A 128 14.61 23.54 -9.44
N CYS A 129 13.48 22.93 -9.83
CA CYS A 129 13.40 21.52 -10.28
C CYS A 129 11.96 21.15 -10.60
N TYR A 130 11.63 21.03 -11.89
CA TYR A 130 10.40 20.40 -12.34
C TYR A 130 10.54 18.88 -12.20
N CYS A 131 9.84 18.26 -11.25
CA CYS A 131 9.61 16.83 -11.27
C CYS A 131 8.31 16.53 -12.02
N ASN A 132 8.43 16.25 -13.32
CA ASN A 132 7.35 15.72 -14.13
C ASN A 132 6.94 14.33 -13.62
N ASN A 133 5.79 14.25 -12.94
CA ASN A 133 4.96 13.06 -12.68
C ASN A 133 5.66 11.78 -12.14
N SER A 134 6.93 11.86 -11.78
CA SER A 134 7.72 10.74 -11.27
C SER A 134 8.08 11.10 -9.84
N ILE A 135 7.42 10.42 -8.92
CA ILE A 135 7.68 10.50 -7.49
C ILE A 135 9.16 10.20 -7.16
N CYS A 136 9.82 9.39 -8.00
CA CYS A 136 11.23 9.08 -7.89
C CYS A 136 12.06 9.94 -8.84
N CYS A 137 13.05 10.65 -8.29
CA CYS A 137 14.28 10.87 -9.02
C CYS A 137 14.99 9.53 -9.15
N THR A 138 14.97 8.93 -10.34
CA THR A 138 15.86 7.82 -10.69
C THR A 138 17.30 8.35 -10.79
N GLY A 139 17.92 8.56 -9.63
CA GLY A 139 19.34 8.84 -9.51
C GLY A 139 20.15 7.56 -9.50
N SER A 140 20.42 7.00 -10.69
CA SER A 140 21.67 6.34 -11.07
C SER A 140 21.53 5.74 -12.48
N ARG A 141 21.73 6.57 -13.50
CA ARG A 141 22.08 6.10 -14.85
C ARG A 141 23.60 6.14 -14.94
N ASN A 142 24.19 4.95 -15.06
CA ASN A 142 25.59 4.60 -15.34
C ASN A 142 26.51 5.76 -15.78
N ILE A 143 27.57 6.01 -15.01
CA ILE A 143 28.81 6.55 -15.56
C ILE A 143 29.62 5.33 -16.01
N VAL A 144 29.63 5.12 -17.32
CA VAL A 144 30.56 4.22 -18.01
C VAL A 144 31.94 4.88 -17.92
N ASN A 145 32.94 4.16 -17.40
CA ASN A 145 34.35 4.52 -17.59
C ASN A 145 34.78 4.17 -19.00
#